data_AF-A0A7K1IRE6-F1
#
_entry.id   AF-A0A7K1IRE6-F1
#
_cell.length_a   1.000
_cell.length_b   1.000
_cell.length_c   1.000
_cell.angle_alpha   90.00
_cell.angle_beta   90.00
_cell.angle_gamma   90.00
#
_symmetry.space_group_name_H-M   'P 1'
#
loop_
_entity.id
_entity.type
_entity.pdbx_description
1 polymer ?
#
loop_
_entity_poly.entity_id
_entity_poly.type
_entity_poly.pdbx_seq_one_letter_code
_entity_poly.pdbx_strand_id
1 'polypeptide(L)'
;MRAEVVQVRCRDGVPVEFRRERSRTSGSVRRYSVRAVLGFWVEGTAWWRSKAVRAVLGRDSHESIDTTPEPDRTIWRVEAREADHFHVGVYHLVRGGDGAWLLTRAGD
;
A
#
# COMPACT_ATOMS: atom_id res chain seq x y z
N MET A 1 11.77 3.14 -5.27
CA MET A 1 11.35 2.24 -4.17
C MET A 1 10.68 1.01 -4.78
N ARG A 2 11.05 -0.21 -4.37
CA ARG A 2 10.33 -1.42 -4.80
C ARG A 2 9.24 -1.72 -3.77
N ALA A 3 8.00 -1.84 -4.22
CA ALA A 3 6.89 -2.31 -3.40
C ALA A 3 6.89 -3.85 -3.39
N GLU A 4 6.67 -4.43 -2.22
CA GLU A 4 6.66 -5.89 -2.03
C GLU A 4 5.30 -6.34 -1.53
N VAL A 5 4.76 -7.42 -2.11
CA VAL A 5 3.51 -8.02 -1.61
C VAL A 5 3.78 -8.65 -0.25
N VAL A 6 2.93 -8.33 0.73
CA VAL A 6 3.06 -8.82 2.10
C VAL A 6 1.73 -9.32 2.64
N GLN A 7 1.81 -10.18 3.66
CA GLN A 7 0.64 -10.50 4.46
C GLN A 7 0.58 -9.55 5.66
N VAL A 8 -0.58 -8.94 5.90
CA VAL A 8 -0.81 -8.02 7.02
C VAL A 8 -1.90 -8.59 7.91
N ARG A 9 -1.63 -8.64 9.21
CA ARG A 9 -2.63 -8.94 10.23
C ARG A 9 -3.11 -7.61 10.81
N CYS A 10 -4.43 -7.44 10.83
CA CYS A 10 -5.06 -6.31 11.48
C CYS A 10 -5.75 -6.72 12.78
N ARG A 11 -5.88 -5.75 13.69
CA ARG A 11 -6.75 -5.80 14.86
C ARG A 11 -7.63 -4.56 14.82
N ASP A 12 -8.94 -4.75 14.86
CA ASP A 12 -9.92 -3.65 14.81
C ASP A 12 -9.71 -2.72 13.58
N GLY A 13 -9.31 -3.30 12.45
CA GLY A 13 -9.02 -2.57 11.21
C GLY A 13 -7.63 -1.94 11.12
N VAL A 14 -6.85 -1.95 12.21
CA VAL A 14 -5.52 -1.34 12.29
C VAL A 14 -4.41 -2.40 12.10
N PRO A 15 -3.37 -2.14 11.29
CA PRO A 15 -2.25 -3.08 11.13
C PRO A 15 -1.48 -3.29 12.43
N VAL A 16 -1.24 -4.56 12.80
CA VAL A 16 -0.48 -4.93 14.01
C VAL A 16 0.75 -5.80 13.72
N GLU A 17 0.74 -6.55 12.62
CA GLU A 17 1.87 -7.39 12.18
C GLU A 17 1.88 -7.47 10.66
N PHE A 18 3.06 -7.56 10.06
CA PHE A 18 3.19 -7.96 8.66
C PHE A 18 4.34 -8.93 8.42
N ARG A 19 4.25 -9.69 7.33
CA ARG A 19 5.21 -10.73 6.94
C ARG A 19 5.77 -10.47 5.55
N ARG A 20 7.09 -10.47 5.44
CA ARG A 20 7.84 -10.23 4.20
C ARG A 20 8.62 -11.48 3.82
N GLU A 21 8.43 -11.97 2.60
CA GLU A 21 9.23 -13.06 2.06
C GLU A 21 10.61 -12.55 1.65
N ARG A 22 11.68 -13.22 2.10
CA ARG A 22 13.06 -12.77 1.86
C ARG A 22 13.61 -13.21 0.51
N SER A 23 13.25 -14.41 0.05
CA SER A 23 13.64 -14.98 -1.25
C SER A 23 12.87 -16.26 -1.55
N ARG A 24 12.48 -16.47 -2.81
CA ARG A 24 11.84 -17.71 -3.30
C ARG A 24 12.69 -18.97 -3.08
N THR A 25 14.01 -18.82 -2.94
CA THR A 25 14.95 -19.94 -2.80
C THR A 25 15.19 -20.37 -1.36
N SER A 26 14.95 -19.50 -0.37
CA SER A 26 15.28 -19.78 1.04
C SER A 26 14.06 -20.10 1.90
N GLY A 27 12.84 -19.82 1.42
CA GLY A 27 11.59 -20.03 2.18
C GLY A 27 11.49 -19.22 3.48
N SER A 28 12.46 -18.35 3.78
CA SER A 28 12.50 -17.59 5.02
C SER A 28 11.56 -16.38 4.95
N VAL A 29 10.61 -16.35 5.88
CA VAL A 29 9.63 -15.26 6.04
C VAL A 29 10.02 -14.44 7.26
N ARG A 30 10.25 -13.14 7.06
CA ARG A 30 10.51 -12.19 8.14
C ARG A 30 9.21 -11.64 8.68
N ARG A 31 9.06 -11.67 10.01
CA ARG A 31 7.90 -11.13 10.71
C ARG A 31 8.24 -9.78 11.33
N TYR A 32 7.33 -8.82 11.18
CA TYR A 32 7.46 -7.48 11.74
C TYR A 32 6.26 -7.18 12.62
N SER A 33 6.51 -6.77 13.86
CA SER A 33 5.47 -6.28 14.78
C SER A 33 5.39 -4.76 14.68
N VAL A 34 4.18 -4.24 14.45
CA VAL A 34 3.92 -2.80 14.45
C VAL A 34 3.99 -2.29 15.88
N ARG A 35 4.81 -1.27 16.11
CA ARG A 35 4.97 -0.61 17.42
C ARG A 35 4.11 0.64 17.53
N ALA A 36 4.01 1.40 16.46
CA ALA A 36 3.23 2.62 16.40
C ALA A 36 2.69 2.86 14.99
N VAL A 37 1.49 3.46 14.92
CA VAL A 37 0.95 4.04 13.68
C VAL A 37 1.32 5.52 13.68
N LEU A 38 2.13 5.93 12.71
CA LEU A 38 2.62 7.30 12.57
C LEU A 38 1.71 8.13 11.66
N GLY A 39 0.89 7.49 10.83
CA GLY A 39 -0.03 8.16 9.93
C GLY A 39 -0.97 7.20 9.23
N PHE A 40 -2.14 7.73 8.87
CA PHE A 40 -3.17 7.04 8.10
C PHE A 40 -3.79 8.04 7.12
N TRP A 41 -3.85 7.66 5.85
CA TRP A 41 -4.55 8.45 4.84
C TRP A 41 -5.05 7.56 3.72
N VAL A 42 -6.02 8.09 2.96
CA VAL A 42 -6.54 7.46 1.76
C VAL A 42 -6.11 8.30 0.58
N GLU A 43 -5.40 7.68 -0.36
CA GLU A 43 -5.12 8.29 -1.66
C GLU A 43 -6.22 7.88 -2.62
N GLY A 44 -7.05 8.87 -2.97
CA GLY A 44 -8.07 8.67 -3.97
C GLY A 44 -7.60 9.00 -5.37
N THR A 45 -8.12 8.26 -6.33
CA THR A 45 -7.91 8.56 -7.73
C THR A 45 -8.75 9.77 -8.09
N ALA A 46 -8.18 10.66 -8.91
CA ALA A 46 -8.89 11.78 -9.53
C ALA A 46 -9.91 11.25 -10.57
N TRP A 47 -10.95 10.56 -10.11
CA TRP A 47 -11.95 9.85 -10.92
C TRP A 47 -12.62 10.77 -11.95
N TRP A 48 -12.72 12.08 -11.67
CA TRP A 48 -13.20 13.11 -12.59
C TRP A 48 -12.30 13.31 -13.83
N ARG A 49 -11.07 12.82 -13.80
CA ARG A 49 -10.16 12.82 -14.97
C ARG A 49 -10.30 11.56 -15.83
N SER A 50 -11.06 10.55 -15.39
CA SER A 50 -11.26 9.32 -16.13
C SER A 50 -11.99 9.55 -17.45
N LYS A 51 -11.69 8.72 -18.45
CA LYS A 51 -12.33 8.76 -19.78
C LYS A 51 -13.84 8.59 -19.69
N ALA A 52 -14.32 7.69 -18.83
CA ALA A 52 -15.75 7.43 -18.63
C ALA A 52 -16.50 8.69 -18.19
N VAL A 53 -15.96 9.45 -17.24
CA VAL A 53 -16.59 10.69 -16.75
C VAL A 53 -16.50 11.80 -17.79
N ARG A 54 -15.39 11.91 -18.53
CA ARG A 54 -15.26 12.92 -19.59
C ARG A 54 -16.14 12.65 -20.81
N ALA A 55 -16.39 11.38 -21.14
CA ALA A 55 -17.33 10.97 -22.18
C ALA A 55 -18.77 11.38 -21.81
N VAL A 56 -19.17 11.20 -20.54
CA VAL A 56 -20.47 11.71 -20.03
C VAL A 56 -20.55 13.24 -20.10
N LEU A 57 -19.42 13.94 -19.90
CA LEU A 57 -19.33 15.40 -19.95
C LEU A 57 -19.11 15.99 -21.37
N GLY A 58 -19.08 15.16 -22.42
CA GLY A 58 -18.95 15.62 -23.82
C GLY A 58 -17.60 16.25 -24.17
N ARG A 59 -16.51 15.87 -23.48
CA ARG A 59 -15.16 16.47 -23.60
C ARG A 59 -14.16 15.51 -24.26
N ASP A 60 -14.56 14.89 -25.38
CA ASP A 60 -13.70 14.03 -26.21
C ASP A 60 -12.64 14.86 -26.94
N SER A 61 -11.50 15.09 -26.29
CA SER A 61 -10.28 15.56 -26.97
C SER A 61 -9.34 14.37 -27.18
N HIS A 62 -8.72 14.30 -28.36
CA HIS A 62 -7.94 13.17 -28.89
C HIS A 62 -6.71 12.72 -28.06
N GLU A 63 -6.37 13.43 -26.97
CA GLU A 63 -5.31 13.05 -26.03
C GLU A 63 -5.91 12.28 -24.84
N SER A 64 -6.45 11.09 -25.12
CA SER A 64 -7.13 10.28 -24.11
C SER A 64 -6.12 9.44 -23.33
N ILE A 65 -5.82 9.85 -22.10
CA ILE A 65 -5.11 8.98 -21.15
C ILE A 65 -6.10 7.90 -20.72
N ASP A 66 -5.87 6.66 -21.18
CA ASP A 66 -6.64 5.49 -20.80
C ASP A 66 -6.45 5.20 -19.31
N THR A 67 -7.32 5.79 -18.50
CA THR A 67 -7.30 5.64 -17.04
C THR A 67 -8.65 5.12 -16.60
N THR A 68 -8.73 3.79 -16.51
CA THR A 68 -9.67 3.15 -15.59
C THR A 68 -9.41 3.75 -14.20
N PRO A 69 -10.42 4.26 -13.49
CA PRO A 69 -10.19 4.82 -12.17
C PRO A 69 -9.60 3.73 -11.27
N GLU A 70 -8.36 3.92 -10.83
CA GLU A 70 -7.78 3.02 -9.83
C GLU A 70 -8.61 3.16 -8.54
N PRO A 71 -8.92 2.06 -7.85
CA PRO A 71 -9.63 2.15 -6.59
C PRO A 71 -8.81 2.91 -5.54
N ASP A 72 -9.49 3.58 -4.62
CA ASP A 72 -8.85 4.29 -3.50
C ASP A 72 -7.86 3.37 -2.78
N ARG A 73 -6.66 3.88 -2.53
CA ARG A 73 -5.60 3.14 -1.82
C ARG A 73 -5.53 3.63 -0.39
N THR A 74 -5.63 2.71 0.55
CA THR A 74 -5.48 3.04 1.97
C THR A 74 -4.03 2.87 2.39
N ILE A 75 -3.44 3.90 2.99
CA ILE A 75 -2.02 3.90 3.33
C ILE A 75 -1.84 4.09 4.83
N TRP A 76 -1.06 3.19 5.43
CA TRP A 76 -0.66 3.23 6.83
C TRP A 76 0.85 3.43 6.92
N ARG A 77 1.28 4.53 7.54
CA ARG A 77 2.67 4.72 7.93
C ARG A 77 2.86 4.16 9.32
N VAL A 78 3.70 3.13 9.43
CA VAL A 78 3.90 2.39 10.67
C VAL A 78 5.37 2.34 11.03
N GLU A 79 5.65 2.47 12.32
CA GLU A 79 6.90 2.04 12.91
C GLU A 79 6.79 0.55 13.24
N ALA A 80 7.73 -0.26 12.77
CA ALA A 80 7.72 -1.71 13.02
C ALA A 80 9.11 -2.26 13.33
N ARG A 81 9.14 -3.32 14.14
CA ARG A 81 10.34 -4.05 14.53
C ARG A 81 10.30 -5.46 13.96
N GLU A 82 11.41 -5.89 13.37
CA GLU A 82 11.58 -7.27 12.93
C GLU A 82 11.76 -8.21 14.14
N ALA A 83 11.15 -9.38 14.13
CA ALA A 83 11.13 -10.29 15.29
C ALA A 83 12.54 -10.69 15.78
N ASP A 84 13.47 -10.90 14.86
CA ASP A 84 14.83 -11.40 15.15
C ASP A 84 15.90 -10.29 15.21
N HIS A 85 15.50 -9.02 15.09
CA HIS A 85 16.41 -7.88 15.09
C HIS A 85 15.94 -6.77 16.03
N PHE A 86 16.90 -6.09 16.67
CA PHE A 86 16.60 -4.91 17.50
C PHE A 86 16.29 -3.65 16.68
N HIS A 87 16.47 -3.72 15.36
CA HIS A 87 16.28 -2.58 14.47
C HIS A 87 14.79 -2.28 14.26
N VAL A 88 14.43 -1.01 14.38
CA VAL A 88 13.09 -0.48 14.13
C VAL A 88 13.11 0.31 12.82
N GLY A 89 12.13 0.10 11.95
CA GLY A 89 12.02 0.82 10.68
C GLY A 89 10.63 1.43 10.49
N VAL A 90 10.57 2.47 9.66
CA VAL A 90 9.30 3.05 9.21
C VAL A 90 8.92 2.50 7.84
N TYR A 91 7.66 2.11 7.71
CA TYR A 91 7.14 1.46 6.52
C TYR A 91 5.79 2.07 6.12
N HIS A 92 5.51 2.06 4.83
CA HIS A 92 4.18 2.28 4.28
C HIS A 92 3.57 0.92 3.94
N LEU A 93 2.46 0.60 4.59
CA LEU A 93 1.57 -0.51 4.24
C LEU A 93 0.42 0.05 3.40
N VAL A 94 0.39 -0.30 2.14
CA VAL A 94 -0.61 0.15 1.17
C VAL A 94 -1.58 -0.98 0.92
N ARG A 95 -2.88 -0.75 1.16
CA ARG A 95 -3.95 -1.65 0.77
C ARG A 95 -4.56 -1.15 -0.53
N GLY A 96 -4.35 -1.92 -1.61
CA GLY A 96 -4.99 -1.66 -2.89
C GLY A 96 -6.47 -2.04 -2.87
N GLY A 97 -7.23 -1.59 -3.88
CA GLY A 97 -8.64 -1.97 -4.00
C GLY A 97 -8.88 -3.42 -4.42
N ASP A 98 -7.84 -4.13 -4.90
CA ASP A 98 -7.84 -5.58 -5.05
C ASP A 98 -7.75 -6.32 -3.70
N GLY A 99 -7.58 -5.59 -2.60
CA GLY A 99 -7.44 -6.11 -1.25
C GLY A 99 -6.01 -6.59 -0.91
N ALA A 100 -5.08 -6.54 -1.85
CA ALA A 100 -3.69 -6.91 -1.62
C ALA A 100 -2.96 -5.84 -0.80
N TRP A 101 -1.97 -6.29 -0.02
CA TRP A 101 -1.11 -5.41 0.76
C TRP A 101 0.27 -5.31 0.13
N LEU A 102 0.71 -4.07 -0.05
CA LEU A 102 2.04 -3.73 -0.52
C LEU A 102 2.83 -3.04 0.59
N LEU A 103 4.09 -3.42 0.73
CA LEU A 103 5.05 -2.84 1.66
C LEU A 103 6.04 -1.98 0.90
N THR A 104 6.29 -0.78 1.39
CA THR A 104 7.43 0.03 0.97
C THR A 104 8.14 0.57 2.21
N ARG A 105 9.47 0.58 2.22
CA ARG A 105 10.22 1.25 3.30
C ARG A 105 10.09 2.76 3.12
N ALA A 106 9.70 3.49 4.17
CA ALA A 106 9.73 4.94 4.13
C ALA A 106 11.19 5.39 4.13
N GLY A 107 11.53 6.33 3.23
CA GLY A 107 12.77 7.10 3.39
C GLY A 107 12.62 8.04 4.59
N ASP A 108 13.74 8.41 5.20
CA ASP A 108 13.82 9.58 6.08
C ASP A 108 13.61 10.88 5.27
#